data_AF-A0A8T7BXE5-F1
#
_entry.id   AF-A0A8T7BXE5-F1
#
_cell.length_a   1.000
_cell.length_b   1.000
_cell.length_c   1.000
_cell.angle_alpha   90.00
_cell.angle_beta   90.00
_cell.angle_gamma   90.00
#
_symmetry.space_group_name_H-M   'P 1'
#
loop_
_entity.id
_entity.type
_entity.pdbx_description
1 polymer ?
#
loop_
_entity_poly.entity_id
_entity_poly.type
_entity_poly.pdbx_seq_one_letter_code
_entity_poly.pdbx_strand_id
1 'polypeptide(L)'
;KTGTFIVPGEHQTYLVHCDIAQHMEKGMKGQLVVGRGSGDLWSIPGVSNAFNAESYLPGMLKWIIGSMIFATALLSLYLMRKKSLR
;
A
#
# COMPACT_ATOMS: atom_id res chain seq x y z
N LYS A 1 6.66 -3.20 -36.80
CA LYS A 1 7.62 -4.32 -36.61
C LYS A 1 6.95 -5.32 -35.66
N THR A 2 6.97 -6.61 -36.00
CA THR A 2 6.48 -7.70 -35.15
C THR A 2 7.67 -8.53 -34.68
N GLY A 3 7.59 -9.09 -33.49
CA GLY A 3 8.62 -9.97 -32.92
C GLY A 3 7.96 -11.13 -32.20
N THR A 4 8.69 -12.23 -32.08
CA THR A 4 8.24 -13.42 -31.35
C THR A 4 8.90 -13.43 -29.97
N PHE A 5 8.09 -13.65 -28.94
CA PHE A 5 8.56 -13.80 -27.57
C PHE A 5 8.16 -15.20 -27.07
N ILE A 6 9.15 -16.03 -26.75
CA ILE A 6 8.95 -17.40 -26.27
C ILE A 6 9.18 -17.39 -24.76
N VAL A 7 8.23 -17.96 -24.01
CA VAL A 7 8.28 -18.04 -22.54
C VAL A 7 8.36 -19.51 -22.09
N PRO A 8 8.83 -19.78 -20.86
CA PRO A 8 8.80 -21.12 -20.28
C PRO A 8 7.38 -21.72 -20.26
N GLY A 9 7.26 -23.04 -20.31
CA GLY A 9 5.95 -23.73 -20.30
C GLY A 9 5.30 -23.81 -18.91
N GLU A 10 6.01 -23.42 -17.86
CA GLU A 10 5.57 -23.52 -16.47
C GLU A 10 4.72 -22.32 -16.04
N HIS A 11 3.89 -22.51 -15.01
CA HIS A 11 3.12 -21.44 -14.40
C HIS A 11 3.95 -20.72 -13.33
N GLN A 12 4.68 -19.68 -13.72
CA GLN A 12 5.62 -18.98 -12.83
C GLN A 12 5.59 -17.47 -13.05
N THR A 13 5.92 -16.71 -11.99
CA THR A 13 6.13 -15.27 -12.04
C THR A 13 7.62 -14.96 -12.08
N TYR A 14 8.10 -14.27 -13.12
CA TYR A 14 9.50 -13.93 -13.32
C TYR A 14 9.78 -12.45 -13.10
N LEU A 15 10.96 -12.13 -12.57
CA LEU A 15 11.47 -10.76 -12.49
C LEU A 15 12.03 -10.36 -13.85
N VAL A 16 11.46 -9.31 -14.44
CA VAL A 16 12.05 -8.64 -15.61
C VAL A 16 12.66 -7.32 -15.15
N HIS A 17 13.88 -7.02 -15.58
CA HIS A 17 14.56 -5.79 -15.21
C HIS A 17 15.44 -5.28 -16.35
N CYS A 18 15.83 -4.02 -16.27
CA CYS A 18 16.86 -3.47 -17.13
C CYS A 18 18.25 -3.93 -16.65
N ASP A 19 19.11 -4.33 -17.58
CA ASP A 19 20.49 -4.76 -17.31
C ASP A 19 21.49 -3.60 -17.26
N ILE A 20 21.01 -2.37 -17.40
CA ILE A 20 21.83 -1.17 -17.19
C ILE A 20 21.99 -0.94 -15.69
N ALA A 21 23.22 -0.71 -15.25
CA ALA A 21 23.55 -0.43 -13.85
C ALA A 21 22.61 0.64 -13.27
N GLN A 22 22.21 0.47 -12.00
CA GLN A 22 21.32 1.38 -11.26
C GLN A 22 19.88 1.52 -11.78
N HIS A 23 19.53 1.07 -12.99
CA HIS A 23 18.16 1.18 -13.49
C HIS A 23 17.21 0.28 -12.70
N MET A 24 17.62 -0.95 -12.37
CA MET A 24 16.84 -1.85 -11.53
C MET A 24 16.60 -1.27 -10.12
N GLU A 25 17.63 -0.69 -9.51
CA GLU A 25 17.58 -0.09 -8.17
C GLU A 25 16.66 1.14 -8.12
N LYS A 26 16.66 1.94 -9.20
CA LYS A 26 15.74 3.06 -9.39
C LYS A 26 14.32 2.63 -9.80
N GLY A 27 14.04 1.33 -9.84
CA GLY A 27 12.69 0.80 -10.04
C GLY A 27 12.37 0.36 -11.46
N MET A 28 13.33 0.31 -12.38
CA MET A 28 13.15 -0.26 -13.73
C MET A 28 13.19 -1.80 -13.68
N LYS A 29 12.18 -2.34 -13.01
CA LYS A 29 11.90 -3.77 -12.85
C LYS A 29 10.39 -4.00 -12.82
N GLY A 30 9.96 -5.18 -13.20
CA GLY A 30 8.56 -5.58 -13.27
C GLY A 30 8.39 -7.09 -13.10
N GLN A 31 7.15 -7.55 -13.12
CA GLN A 31 6.83 -8.96 -13.13
C GLN A 31 6.31 -9.41 -14.50
N LEU A 32 6.81 -10.56 -14.97
CA LEU A 32 6.27 -11.29 -16.10
C LEU A 32 5.53 -12.52 -15.56
N VAL A 33 4.20 -12.49 -15.64
CA VAL A 33 3.35 -13.61 -15.22
C VAL A 33 3.15 -14.56 -16.39
N VAL A 34 3.62 -15.81 -16.25
CA VAL A 34 3.42 -16.86 -17.26
C VAL A 34 2.35 -17.83 -16.78
N GLY A 35 1.33 -18.06 -17.62
CA GLY A 35 0.19 -18.91 -17.28
C GLY A 35 -0.55 -18.43 -16.02
N ARG A 36 -0.61 -19.27 -14.97
CA ARG A 36 -1.26 -18.90 -13.69
C ARG A 36 -0.37 -18.06 -12.76
N GLY A 37 0.94 -17.98 -13.02
CA GLY A 37 1.90 -17.36 -12.12
C GLY A 37 2.11 -18.13 -10.81
N SER A 38 3.04 -17.63 -9.99
CA SER A 38 3.43 -18.21 -8.70
C SER A 38 3.23 -17.25 -7.51
N GLY A 39 2.41 -16.21 -7.71
CA GLY A 39 2.23 -15.09 -6.78
C GLY A 39 3.00 -13.83 -7.19
N ASP A 40 2.74 -12.73 -6.49
CA ASP A 40 3.38 -11.45 -6.73
C ASP A 40 4.79 -11.38 -6.11
N LEU A 41 5.74 -10.84 -6.86
CA LEU A 41 7.11 -10.64 -6.39
C LEU A 41 7.18 -9.47 -5.40
N TRP A 42 7.77 -9.70 -4.21
CA TRP A 42 7.77 -8.76 -3.07
C TRP A 42 8.54 -7.43 -3.26
N SER A 43 9.15 -7.21 -4.43
CA SER A 43 10.02 -6.05 -4.70
C SER A 43 9.61 -5.27 -5.94
N ILE A 44 8.40 -5.50 -6.47
CA ILE A 44 7.90 -4.83 -7.67
C ILE A 44 7.05 -3.63 -7.29
N PRO A 45 7.49 -2.39 -7.62
CA PRO A 45 6.72 -1.20 -7.34
C PRO A 45 5.33 -1.26 -7.98
N GLY A 46 4.29 -0.94 -7.22
CA GLY A 46 2.90 -0.92 -7.70
C GLY A 46 2.23 -2.29 -7.80
N VAL A 47 2.94 -3.39 -7.51
CA VAL A 47 2.36 -4.73 -7.43
C VAL A 47 2.40 -5.22 -5.98
N SER A 48 3.59 -5.35 -5.41
CA SER A 48 3.74 -5.78 -4.02
C SER A 48 3.63 -4.59 -3.07
N ASN A 49 2.96 -4.78 -1.94
CA ASN A 49 2.98 -3.81 -0.86
C ASN A 49 4.41 -3.54 -0.39
N ALA A 50 4.68 -2.30 0.05
CA ALA A 50 5.93 -1.99 0.70
C ALA A 50 6.10 -2.91 1.93
N PHE A 51 7.26 -3.57 2.02
CA PHE A 51 7.59 -4.40 3.19
C PHE A 51 7.49 -3.60 4.50
N ASN A 52 7.84 -2.31 4.43
CA ASN A 52 7.58 -1.33 5.49
C ASN A 52 6.58 -0.29 4.99
N ALA A 53 5.29 -0.48 5.28
CA ALA A 53 4.30 0.56 5.05
C ALA A 53 4.48 1.67 6.10
N GLU A 54 5.28 2.68 5.76
CA GLU A 54 5.45 3.87 6.58
C GLU A 54 4.11 4.60 6.69
N SER A 55 3.50 4.54 7.88
CA SER A 55 2.33 5.37 8.16
C SER A 55 2.80 6.82 8.33
N TYR A 56 2.56 7.67 7.33
CA TYR A 56 2.85 9.11 7.38
C TYR A 56 2.19 9.84 8.57
N LEU A 57 1.18 9.23 9.19
CA LEU A 57 0.55 9.72 10.42
C LEU A 57 1.22 9.04 11.64
N PRO A 58 1.96 9.78 12.49
CA PRO A 58 2.54 9.20 13.70
C PRO A 58 1.43 8.62 14.57
N GLY A 59 1.64 7.42 15.13
CA GLY A 59 0.60 6.69 15.88
C GLY A 59 -0.04 7.51 17.00
N MET A 60 0.73 8.42 17.62
CA MET A 60 0.25 9.37 18.62
C MET A 60 -0.83 10.31 18.09
N LEU A 61 -0.70 10.79 16.84
CA LEU A 61 -1.67 11.70 16.24
C LEU A 61 -3.03 11.02 16.01
N LYS A 62 -3.04 9.72 15.70
CA LYS A 62 -4.29 8.95 15.59
C LYS A 62 -5.06 8.92 16.93
N TRP A 63 -4.34 8.72 18.05
CA TRP A 63 -4.94 8.74 19.39
C TRP A 63 -5.42 10.13 19.80
N ILE A 64 -4.66 11.19 19.47
CA ILE A 64 -5.05 12.59 19.75
C ILE A 64 -6.32 12.96 18.97
N ILE A 65 -6.41 12.61 17.69
CA ILE A 65 -7.62 12.87 16.89
C ILE A 65 -8.82 12.12 17.46
N GLY A 66 -8.64 10.84 17.83
CA GLY A 66 -9.69 10.05 18.45
C GLY A 66 -10.19 10.65 19.77
N SER A 67 -9.28 11.12 20.64
CA SER A 67 -9.66 11.71 21.92
C SER A 67 -10.37 13.06 21.76
N MET A 68 -9.96 13.89 20.79
CA MET A 68 -10.64 15.16 20.50
C MET A 68 -12.09 14.95 20.02
N ILE A 69 -12.32 13.98 19.14
CA ILE A 69 -13.68 13.65 18.66
C ILE A 69 -14.55 13.15 19.81
N PHE A 70 -13.98 12.33 20.70
CA PHE A 70 -14.71 11.80 21.85
C PHE A 70 -15.06 12.90 22.87
N ALA A 71 -14.11 13.77 23.19
CA ALA A 71 -14.32 14.88 24.14
C ALA A 71 -15.36 15.88 23.61
N THR A 72 -15.34 16.17 22.31
CA THR A 72 -16.33 17.07 21.68
C THR A 72 -17.73 16.45 21.66
N ALA A 73 -17.86 15.14 21.41
CA ALA A 73 -19.13 14.43 21.51
C ALA A 73 -19.68 14.40 22.95
N LEU A 74 -18.82 14.20 23.96
CA LEU A 74 -19.24 14.26 25.37
C LEU A 74 -19.66 15.67 25.78
N LEU A 75 -18.92 16.69 25.33
CA LEU A 75 -19.25 18.07 25.61
C LEU A 75 -20.58 18.49 24.98
N SER A 76 -20.85 18.09 23.73
CA SER A 76 -22.11 18.37 23.06
C SER A 76 -23.29 17.67 23.75
N LEU A 77 -23.14 16.40 24.15
CA LEU A 77 -24.14 15.67 24.92
C LEU A 77 -24.40 16.31 26.30
N TYR A 78 -23.34 16.75 26.99
CA TYR A 78 -23.47 17.45 28.26
C TYR A 78 -24.23 18.78 28.11
N LEU A 79 -23.91 19.58 27.09
CA LEU A 79 -24.59 20.83 26.80
C LEU A 79 -26.06 20.61 26.40
N MET A 80 -26.36 19.57 25.60
CA MET A 80 -27.74 19.19 25.26
C MET A 80 -28.54 18.78 26.51
N ARG A 81 -27.96 17.97 27.39
CA ARG A 81 -28.61 17.55 28.65
C ARG A 81 -28.86 18.74 29.58
N LYS A 82 -27.92 19.68 29.68
CA LYS A 82 -28.07 20.89 30.51
C LYS A 82 -29.13 21.84 29.96
N LYS A 83 -29.25 21.97 28.63
CA LYS A 83 -30.28 22.79 27.99
C LYS A 83 -31.69 22.19 28.12
N SER A 84 -31.81 20.86 28.17
CA SER A 84 -33.10 20.17 28.37
C SER A 84 -33.63 20.22 29.82
N LEU A 85 -32.79 20.61 30.79
CA LEU A 85 -33.13 20.68 32.22
C LEU A 85 -33.46 22.11 32.71
N ARG A 86 -33.43 23.09 31.81
CA ARG A 86 -33.94 24.45 32.01
C ARG A 86 -35.18 24.65 31.15
#